data_AF-A0A9W6YVG1-F1
#
_entry.id   AF-A0A9W6YVG1-F1
#
_cell.length_a   1.000
_cell.length_b   1.000
_cell.length_c   1.000
_cell.angle_alpha   90.00
_cell.angle_beta   90.00
_cell.angle_gamma   90.00
#
_symmetry.space_group_name_H-M   'P 1'
#
loop_
_entity.id
_entity.type
_entity.pdbx_description
1 polymer ?
#
loop_
_entity_poly.entity_id
_entity_poly.type
_entity_poly.pdbx_seq_one_letter_code
_entity_poly.pdbx_strand_id
1 'polypeptide(L)'
;MLTLLTASRMLPPGLFLDKSVANARVELKWECDYIREATNIVRMSELLKDETDFVVPKVYHDLSDEHILTMQYMKGTEIVKGNWSQETKDWIATQVMKLTLMEIYKLRFMQCDPNWANFLYNEETKKIELLDFGACREFGDEFVVNYVNCLRASVNKDRKLVAEYSKTLGFLTGLESEPMVNAHVDSILALGEPFSPADNNGKEYDFRSQTVTDRVRGNINLMLNERLTPPPEETYSLHRKLSGAYLLCARLNATVPCQKIFEEVIGLKYD
;
A
#
# COMPACT_ATOMS: atom_id res chain seq x y z
N MET A 1 12.44 -17.24 29.76
CA MET A 1 11.07 -17.69 29.38
C MET A 1 9.99 -16.92 30.15
N LEU A 2 10.14 -16.69 31.46
CA LEU A 2 9.21 -15.84 32.25
C LEU A 2 9.24 -14.35 31.85
N THR A 3 10.37 -13.83 31.37
CA THR A 3 10.56 -12.45 30.91
C THR A 3 9.86 -12.11 29.59
N LEU A 4 9.56 -13.11 28.74
CA LEU A 4 8.75 -12.92 27.53
C LEU A 4 7.24 -12.86 27.87
N LEU A 5 6.83 -13.61 28.90
CA LEU A 5 5.45 -13.69 29.40
C LEU A 5 5.02 -12.46 30.22
N THR A 6 5.95 -11.72 30.80
CA THR A 6 5.65 -10.43 31.45
C THR A 6 5.66 -9.26 30.46
N ALA A 7 6.43 -9.32 29.38
CA ALA A 7 6.40 -8.31 28.31
C ALA A 7 5.08 -8.34 27.51
N SER A 8 4.45 -9.52 27.37
CA SER A 8 3.14 -9.63 26.70
C SER A 8 2.00 -8.93 27.46
N ARG A 9 2.14 -8.69 28.77
CA ARG A 9 1.19 -7.89 29.59
C ARG A 9 1.41 -6.38 29.49
N MET A 10 2.51 -5.92 28.88
CA MET A 10 2.77 -4.49 28.63
C MET A 10 2.31 -4.03 27.23
N LEU A 11 1.81 -4.96 26.41
CA LEU A 11 1.36 -4.67 25.07
C LEU A 11 -0.16 -4.45 25.07
N PRO A 12 -0.68 -3.44 24.35
CA PRO A 12 -2.11 -3.16 24.34
C PRO A 12 -2.92 -4.40 23.93
N PRO A 13 -4.07 -4.67 24.58
CA PRO A 13 -4.89 -5.84 24.27
C PRO A 13 -5.31 -5.91 22.79
N GLY A 14 -5.42 -4.76 22.11
CA GLY A 14 -5.71 -4.68 20.68
C GLY A 14 -4.53 -4.97 19.73
N LEU A 15 -3.36 -5.40 20.20
CA LEU A 15 -2.23 -5.72 19.32
C LEU A 15 -2.30 -7.14 18.71
N PHE A 16 -3.14 -8.03 19.27
CA PHE A 16 -3.33 -9.43 18.81
C PHE A 16 -2.01 -10.12 18.40
N LEU A 17 -1.11 -10.28 19.37
CA LEU A 17 0.27 -10.76 19.17
C LEU A 17 0.37 -12.11 18.47
N ASP A 18 -0.50 -13.06 18.79
CA ASP A 18 -0.44 -14.40 18.20
C ASP A 18 -0.66 -14.39 16.68
N LYS A 19 -1.60 -13.55 16.20
CA LYS A 19 -1.81 -13.34 14.76
C LYS A 19 -0.60 -12.66 14.12
N SER A 20 -0.01 -11.67 14.79
CA SER A 20 1.17 -10.97 14.30
C SER A 20 2.38 -11.90 14.14
N VAL A 21 2.59 -12.82 15.09
CA VAL A 21 3.65 -13.83 15.03
C VAL A 21 3.39 -14.87 13.93
N ALA A 22 2.14 -15.31 13.76
CA ALA A 22 1.78 -16.23 12.68
C ALA A 22 2.07 -15.62 11.30
N ASN A 23 1.66 -14.38 11.08
CA ASN A 23 1.89 -13.66 9.82
C ASN A 23 3.39 -13.48 9.54
N ALA A 24 4.17 -13.10 10.55
CA ALA A 24 5.63 -12.96 10.40
C ALA A 24 6.32 -14.27 9.99
N ARG A 25 5.85 -15.42 10.48
CA ARG A 25 6.39 -16.74 10.07
C ARG A 25 6.08 -17.06 8.61
N VAL A 26 4.89 -16.69 8.12
CA VAL A 26 4.51 -16.87 6.72
C VAL A 26 5.35 -15.97 5.82
N GLU A 27 5.51 -14.69 6.20
CA GLU A 27 6.34 -13.72 5.48
C GLU A 27 7.80 -14.20 5.38
N LEU A 28 8.41 -14.64 6.48
CA LEU A 28 9.77 -15.20 6.48
C LEU A 28 9.91 -16.43 5.58
N LYS A 29 8.89 -17.29 5.50
CA LYS A 29 8.92 -18.44 4.61
C LYS A 29 8.87 -18.01 3.14
N TRP A 30 8.07 -16.99 2.84
CA TRP A 30 7.96 -16.43 1.49
C TRP A 30 9.23 -15.70 1.05
N GLU A 31 9.95 -15.05 1.96
CA GLU A 31 11.26 -14.42 1.68
C GLU A 31 12.33 -15.44 1.25
N CYS A 32 12.17 -16.72 1.57
CA CYS A 32 13.10 -17.78 1.17
C CYS A 32 12.62 -18.62 -0.04
N ASP A 33 11.48 -18.27 -0.64
CA ASP A 33 10.89 -19.05 -1.75
C ASP A 33 11.13 -18.35 -3.10
N TYR A 34 12.34 -18.52 -3.64
CA TYR A 34 12.74 -17.89 -4.90
C TYR A 34 12.02 -18.43 -6.13
N ILE A 35 11.46 -19.65 -6.08
CA ILE A 35 10.61 -20.18 -7.15
C ILE A 35 9.28 -19.42 -7.19
N ARG A 36 8.70 -19.15 -6.02
CA ARG A 36 7.52 -18.30 -5.90
C ARG A 36 7.80 -16.88 -6.36
N GLU A 37 8.93 -16.29 -5.96
CA GLU A 37 9.32 -14.96 -6.43
C GLU A 37 9.50 -14.90 -7.96
N ALA A 38 10.22 -15.87 -8.55
CA ALA A 38 10.36 -15.99 -10.00
C ALA A 38 8.99 -16.03 -10.72
N THR A 39 8.04 -16.78 -10.16
CA THR A 39 6.68 -16.87 -10.68
C THR A 39 5.94 -15.53 -10.57
N ASN A 40 6.11 -14.82 -9.46
CA ASN A 40 5.53 -13.49 -9.25
C ASN A 40 6.11 -12.45 -10.21
N ILE A 41 7.42 -12.49 -10.48
CA ILE A 41 8.09 -11.62 -11.46
C ILE A 41 7.46 -11.82 -12.85
N VAL A 42 7.33 -13.07 -13.30
CA VAL A 42 6.72 -13.38 -14.61
C VAL A 42 5.27 -12.91 -14.66
N ARG A 43 4.49 -13.17 -13.60
CA ARG A 43 3.09 -12.73 -13.51
C ARG A 43 2.98 -11.21 -13.56
N MET A 44 3.78 -10.49 -12.79
CA MET A 44 3.75 -9.02 -12.78
C MET A 44 4.19 -8.44 -14.13
N SER A 45 5.19 -9.04 -14.78
CA SER A 45 5.62 -8.63 -16.11
C SER A 45 4.49 -8.72 -17.14
N GLU A 46 3.64 -9.75 -17.07
CA GLU A 46 2.48 -9.88 -17.95
C GLU A 46 1.37 -8.89 -17.60
N LEU A 47 1.11 -8.68 -16.30
CA LEU A 47 0.11 -7.73 -15.81
C LEU A 47 0.44 -6.28 -16.17
N LEU A 48 1.73 -5.93 -16.25
CA LEU A 48 2.22 -4.58 -16.58
C LEU A 48 2.63 -4.42 -18.06
N LYS A 49 2.35 -5.39 -18.94
CA LYS A 49 2.82 -5.36 -20.34
C LYS A 49 2.38 -4.12 -21.13
N ASP A 50 1.22 -3.57 -20.79
CA ASP A 50 0.63 -2.39 -21.44
C ASP A 50 1.05 -1.07 -20.75
N GLU A 51 1.71 -1.16 -19.58
CA GLU A 51 2.20 0.00 -18.83
C GLU A 51 3.63 0.35 -19.24
N THR A 52 3.77 1.40 -20.06
CA THR A 52 5.06 1.75 -20.67
C THR A 52 6.10 2.33 -19.70
N ASP A 53 5.65 2.84 -18.56
CA ASP A 53 6.46 3.54 -17.56
C ASP A 53 7.24 2.58 -16.64
N PHE A 54 6.88 1.28 -16.63
CA PHE A 54 7.49 0.26 -15.78
C PHE A 54 8.25 -0.79 -16.57
N VAL A 55 9.25 -1.38 -15.93
CA VAL A 55 9.99 -2.54 -16.43
C VAL A 55 10.12 -3.56 -15.31
N VAL A 56 9.75 -4.80 -15.60
CA VAL A 56 9.95 -5.96 -14.73
C VAL A 56 11.06 -6.82 -15.34
N PRO A 57 12.03 -7.33 -14.56
CA PRO A 57 13.14 -8.10 -15.10
C PRO A 57 12.68 -9.43 -15.67
N LYS A 58 13.28 -9.82 -16.80
CA LYS A 58 13.16 -11.19 -17.29
C LYS A 58 13.81 -12.16 -16.31
N VAL A 59 13.11 -13.23 -15.94
CA VAL A 59 13.68 -14.35 -15.17
C VAL A 59 14.43 -15.31 -16.10
N TYR A 60 15.60 -15.77 -15.67
CA TYR A 60 16.36 -16.84 -16.34
C TYR A 60 16.16 -18.16 -15.59
N HIS A 61 15.08 -18.87 -15.92
CA HIS A 61 14.67 -20.09 -15.21
C HIS A 61 15.76 -21.17 -15.20
N ASP A 62 16.52 -21.32 -16.29
CA ASP A 62 17.64 -22.29 -16.39
C ASP A 62 18.81 -21.98 -15.44
N LEU A 63 18.85 -20.77 -14.88
CA LEU A 63 19.86 -20.29 -13.93
C LEU A 63 19.27 -20.01 -12.54
N SER A 64 18.03 -20.45 -12.30
CA SER A 64 17.32 -20.23 -11.04
C SER A 64 16.89 -21.56 -10.43
N ASP A 65 16.99 -21.65 -9.11
CA ASP A 65 16.55 -22.80 -8.31
C ASP A 65 15.95 -22.32 -6.99
N GLU A 66 15.77 -23.24 -6.04
CA GLU A 66 15.18 -22.96 -4.73
C GLU A 66 16.02 -22.01 -3.85
N HIS A 67 17.31 -21.82 -4.16
CA HIS A 67 18.26 -21.00 -3.39
C HIS A 67 18.91 -19.87 -4.21
N ILE A 68 18.72 -19.85 -5.53
CA ILE A 68 19.29 -18.84 -6.43
C ILE A 68 18.19 -18.32 -7.36
N LEU A 69 17.98 -17.00 -7.38
CA LEU A 69 17.15 -16.33 -8.38
C LEU A 69 18.03 -15.53 -9.35
N THR A 70 17.99 -15.88 -10.64
CA THR A 70 18.73 -15.16 -11.68
C THR A 70 17.76 -14.40 -12.58
N MET A 71 17.95 -13.08 -12.68
CA MET A 71 17.08 -12.20 -13.46
C MET A 71 17.87 -11.15 -14.24
N GLN A 72 17.21 -10.47 -15.17
CA GLN A 72 17.79 -9.42 -15.99
C GLN A 72 18.42 -8.33 -15.13
N TYR A 73 19.67 -7.98 -15.45
CA TYR A 73 20.35 -6.87 -14.79
C TYR A 73 19.69 -5.53 -15.15
N MET A 74 19.28 -4.82 -14.11
CA MET A 74 18.64 -3.51 -14.17
C MET A 74 19.68 -2.40 -13.94
N LYS A 75 19.59 -1.32 -14.70
CA LYS A 75 20.63 -0.27 -14.78
C LYS A 75 20.24 1.01 -14.06
N GLY A 76 19.02 1.10 -13.54
CA GLY A 76 18.53 2.25 -12.84
C GLY A 76 19.24 2.51 -11.52
N THR A 77 18.98 3.68 -10.97
CA THR A 77 19.41 4.07 -9.62
C THR A 77 18.21 4.08 -8.70
N GLU A 78 18.37 3.64 -7.45
CA GLU A 78 17.29 3.66 -6.46
C GLU A 78 16.59 5.02 -6.42
N ILE A 79 15.26 5.01 -6.53
CA ILE A 79 14.44 6.21 -6.68
C ILE A 79 14.64 7.22 -5.53
N VAL A 80 15.00 6.74 -4.34
CA VAL A 80 15.23 7.57 -3.13
C VAL A 80 16.67 8.03 -2.94
N LYS A 81 17.63 7.55 -3.74
CA LYS A 81 19.06 7.90 -3.61
C LYS A 81 19.56 8.81 -4.72
N GLY A 82 18.90 8.84 -5.87
CA GLY A 82 19.35 9.68 -6.98
C GLY A 82 19.10 11.17 -6.75
N ASN A 83 19.97 12.00 -7.32
CA ASN A 83 19.86 13.45 -7.28
C ASN A 83 19.01 13.95 -8.44
N TRP A 84 17.71 13.72 -8.33
CA TRP A 84 16.74 14.01 -9.39
C TRP A 84 16.31 15.47 -9.42
N SER A 85 15.96 15.98 -10.61
CA SER A 85 15.20 17.22 -10.75
C SER A 85 13.84 17.08 -10.06
N GLN A 86 13.23 18.20 -9.65
CA GLN A 86 11.90 18.15 -9.02
C GLN A 86 10.86 17.53 -9.96
N GLU A 87 10.91 17.86 -11.26
CA GLU A 87 10.05 17.26 -12.29
C GLU A 87 10.18 15.72 -12.31
N THR A 88 11.40 15.20 -12.22
CA THR A 88 11.63 13.75 -12.17
C THR A 88 11.08 13.15 -10.87
N LYS A 89 11.22 13.84 -9.73
CA LYS A 89 10.65 13.39 -8.44
C LYS A 89 9.13 13.34 -8.48
N ASP A 90 8.50 14.38 -9.03
CA ASP A 90 7.05 14.47 -9.20
C ASP A 90 6.55 13.36 -10.14
N TRP A 91 7.27 13.10 -11.23
CA TRP A 91 6.96 12.00 -12.15
C TRP A 91 7.10 10.63 -11.48
N ILE A 92 8.21 10.35 -10.78
CA ILE A 92 8.40 9.08 -10.06
C ILE A 92 7.29 8.87 -9.04
N ALA A 93 6.99 9.88 -8.24
CA ALA A 93 5.93 9.83 -7.23
C ALA A 93 4.55 9.58 -7.86
N THR A 94 4.27 10.23 -9.00
CA THR A 94 3.04 10.02 -9.79
C THR A 94 2.92 8.59 -10.28
N GLN A 95 4.00 8.03 -10.85
CA GLN A 95 4.00 6.66 -11.34
C GLN A 95 3.83 5.65 -10.20
N VAL A 96 4.55 5.81 -9.07
CA VAL A 96 4.40 4.90 -7.92
C VAL A 96 2.99 4.98 -7.32
N MET A 97 2.37 6.16 -7.28
CA MET A 97 0.98 6.32 -6.85
C MET A 97 0.02 5.57 -7.79
N LYS A 98 0.18 5.75 -9.10
CA LYS A 98 -0.60 5.07 -10.13
C LYS A 98 -0.45 3.55 -10.01
N LEU A 99 0.78 3.04 -9.94
CA LEU A 99 1.07 1.61 -9.75
C LEU A 99 0.38 1.08 -8.50
N THR A 100 0.49 1.80 -7.38
CA THR A 100 -0.14 1.40 -6.12
C THR A 100 -1.65 1.24 -6.29
N LEU A 101 -2.35 2.20 -6.91
CA LEU A 101 -3.79 2.07 -7.13
C LEU A 101 -4.15 0.95 -8.13
N MET A 102 -3.31 0.73 -9.16
CA MET A 102 -3.51 -0.35 -10.13
C MET A 102 -3.34 -1.72 -9.48
N GLU A 103 -2.31 -1.92 -8.67
CA GLU A 103 -2.06 -3.14 -7.90
C GLU A 103 -3.26 -3.52 -7.01
N ILE A 104 -3.88 -2.51 -6.39
CA ILE A 104 -5.07 -2.70 -5.54
C ILE A 104 -6.29 -3.10 -6.37
N TYR A 105 -6.64 -2.31 -7.37
CA TYR A 105 -7.97 -2.39 -7.99
C TYR A 105 -7.99 -3.18 -9.30
N LYS A 106 -7.06 -2.89 -10.22
CA LYS A 106 -7.04 -3.49 -11.56
C LYS A 106 -6.35 -4.85 -11.57
N LEU A 107 -5.17 -4.93 -10.95
CA LEU A 107 -4.34 -6.13 -10.98
C LEU A 107 -4.74 -7.12 -9.88
N ARG A 108 -5.24 -6.60 -8.74
CA ARG A 108 -5.57 -7.36 -7.51
C ARG A 108 -4.42 -8.23 -7.02
N PHE A 109 -3.21 -7.84 -7.42
CA PHE A 109 -1.95 -8.51 -7.20
C PHE A 109 -0.93 -7.40 -6.91
N MET A 110 -0.46 -7.36 -5.67
CA MET A 110 0.31 -6.24 -5.14
C MET A 110 1.66 -6.72 -4.64
N GLN A 111 2.71 -5.98 -4.98
CA GLN A 111 3.97 -6.03 -4.27
C GLN A 111 3.82 -5.34 -2.90
N CYS A 112 3.80 -6.11 -1.81
CA CYS A 112 3.59 -5.57 -0.46
C CYS A 112 4.87 -5.14 0.27
N ASP A 113 6.02 -5.20 -0.41
CA ASP A 113 7.29 -4.76 0.14
C ASP A 113 7.36 -3.22 0.26
N PRO A 114 7.59 -2.66 1.47
CA PRO A 114 7.76 -1.22 1.67
C PRO A 114 9.15 -0.68 1.26
N ASN A 115 10.06 -1.50 0.76
CA ASN A 115 11.44 -1.09 0.48
C ASN A 115 11.60 -0.39 -0.88
N TRP A 116 11.70 0.93 -0.85
CA TRP A 116 11.95 1.75 -2.04
C TRP A 116 13.32 1.57 -2.69
N ALA A 117 14.24 0.80 -2.08
CA ALA A 117 15.49 0.39 -2.74
C ALA A 117 15.25 -0.60 -3.89
N ASN A 118 14.10 -1.30 -3.89
CA ASN A 118 13.71 -2.23 -4.95
C ASN A 118 13.02 -1.56 -6.15
N PHE A 119 12.97 -0.23 -6.14
CA PHE A 119 12.46 0.61 -7.22
C PHE A 119 13.62 1.44 -7.76
N LEU A 120 14.00 1.19 -9.01
CA LEU A 120 15.07 1.92 -9.65
C LEU A 120 14.50 2.83 -10.73
N TYR A 121 15.00 4.05 -10.83
CA TYR A 121 14.74 4.91 -11.98
C TYR A 121 15.91 4.86 -12.95
N ASN A 122 15.61 4.51 -14.20
CA ASN A 122 16.58 4.45 -15.28
C ASN A 122 16.53 5.75 -16.09
N GLU A 123 17.58 6.57 -16.00
CA GLU A 123 17.63 7.87 -16.66
C GLU A 123 17.74 7.78 -18.19
N GLU A 124 18.26 6.68 -18.74
CA GLU A 124 18.39 6.47 -20.18
C GLU A 124 17.03 6.14 -20.81
N THR A 125 16.27 5.24 -20.17
CA THR A 125 14.98 4.78 -20.68
C THR A 125 13.81 5.60 -20.17
N LYS A 126 14.01 6.40 -19.11
CA LYS A 126 12.98 7.17 -18.39
C LYS A 126 11.86 6.28 -17.83
N LYS A 127 12.25 5.11 -17.29
CA LYS A 127 11.32 4.11 -16.73
C LYS A 127 11.67 3.75 -15.29
N ILE A 128 10.69 3.20 -14.57
CA ILE A 128 10.89 2.60 -13.25
C ILE A 128 11.08 1.09 -13.41
N GLU A 129 12.23 0.59 -12.99
CA GLU A 129 12.57 -0.83 -12.94
C GLU A 129 12.20 -1.37 -11.55
N LEU A 130 11.41 -2.45 -11.51
CA LEU A 130 10.88 -3.06 -10.29
C LEU A 130 11.62 -4.39 -10.03
N LEU A 131 12.24 -4.55 -8.86
CA LEU A 131 13.15 -5.68 -8.61
C LEU A 131 12.57 -6.83 -7.78
N ASP A 132 11.88 -6.52 -6.69
CA ASP A 132 11.53 -7.50 -5.66
C ASP A 132 10.05 -7.83 -5.69
N PHE A 133 9.73 -9.11 -5.85
CA PHE A 133 8.35 -9.60 -5.88
C PHE A 133 8.14 -10.76 -4.89
N GLY A 134 9.05 -10.91 -3.92
CA GLY A 134 8.99 -11.93 -2.89
C GLY A 134 7.79 -11.74 -1.97
N ALA A 135 7.40 -10.50 -1.69
CA ALA A 135 6.26 -10.17 -0.83
C ALA A 135 4.93 -9.97 -1.60
N CYS A 136 4.80 -10.45 -2.84
CA CYS A 136 3.56 -10.26 -3.58
C CYS A 136 2.37 -11.00 -2.96
N ARG A 137 1.21 -10.36 -2.91
CA ARG A 137 -0.05 -10.93 -2.42
C ARG A 137 -1.17 -10.71 -3.43
N GLU A 138 -2.06 -11.68 -3.50
CA GLU A 138 -3.30 -11.61 -4.27
C GLU A 138 -4.49 -11.37 -3.33
N PHE A 139 -5.47 -10.60 -3.80
CA PHE A 139 -6.65 -10.25 -3.03
C PHE A 139 -7.91 -10.72 -3.72
N GLY A 140 -8.86 -11.24 -2.94
CA GLY A 140 -10.15 -11.67 -3.46
C GLY A 140 -11.01 -10.50 -3.95
N ASP A 141 -11.77 -10.73 -5.01
CA ASP A 141 -12.61 -9.74 -5.68
C ASP A 141 -13.55 -9.00 -4.73
N GLU A 142 -14.26 -9.75 -3.87
CA GLU A 142 -15.20 -9.17 -2.90
C GLU A 142 -14.50 -8.22 -1.92
N PHE A 143 -13.31 -8.58 -1.45
CA PHE A 143 -12.53 -7.74 -0.56
C PHE A 143 -12.06 -6.46 -1.27
N VAL A 144 -11.53 -6.59 -2.49
CA VAL A 144 -11.06 -5.43 -3.28
C VAL A 144 -12.20 -4.46 -3.58
N VAL A 145 -13.38 -4.96 -3.99
CA VAL A 145 -14.55 -4.12 -4.29
C VAL A 145 -14.98 -3.35 -3.05
N ASN A 146 -15.13 -4.02 -1.90
CA ASN A 146 -15.51 -3.36 -0.66
C ASN A 146 -14.45 -2.35 -0.18
N TYR A 147 -13.16 -2.69 -0.32
CA TYR A 147 -12.06 -1.81 0.05
C TYR A 147 -12.05 -0.54 -0.79
N VAL A 148 -12.15 -0.69 -2.10
CA VAL A 148 -12.18 0.42 -3.06
C VAL A 148 -13.43 1.26 -2.87
N ASN A 149 -14.59 0.66 -2.59
CA ASN A 149 -15.79 1.42 -2.27
C ASN A 149 -15.68 2.18 -0.94
N CYS A 150 -14.99 1.64 0.06
CA CYS A 150 -14.65 2.36 1.28
C CYS A 150 -13.76 3.58 0.97
N LEU A 151 -12.77 3.40 0.09
CA LEU A 151 -11.91 4.49 -0.36
C LEU A 151 -12.69 5.53 -1.16
N ARG A 152 -13.58 5.14 -2.09
CA ARG A 152 -14.48 6.07 -2.81
C ARG A 152 -15.37 6.87 -1.86
N ALA A 153 -15.95 6.22 -0.85
CA ALA A 153 -16.73 6.90 0.19
C ALA A 153 -15.87 7.91 0.95
N SER A 154 -14.61 7.56 1.22
CA SER A 154 -13.65 8.47 1.84
C SER A 154 -13.34 9.69 0.98
N VAL A 155 -13.11 9.49 -0.32
CA VAL A 155 -12.87 10.56 -1.29
C VAL A 155 -14.08 11.50 -1.39
N ASN A 156 -15.29 10.93 -1.37
CA ASN A 156 -16.55 11.67 -1.41
C ASN A 156 -17.00 12.25 -0.06
N LYS A 157 -16.20 12.08 1.01
CA LYS A 157 -16.51 12.52 2.38
C LYS A 157 -17.80 11.94 2.97
N ASP A 158 -18.23 10.78 2.48
CA ASP A 158 -19.39 10.08 3.01
C ASP A 158 -19.00 9.25 4.24
N ARG A 159 -19.08 9.89 5.40
CA ARG A 159 -18.77 9.27 6.70
C ARG A 159 -19.60 8.02 6.97
N LYS A 160 -20.87 8.01 6.53
CA LYS A 160 -21.79 6.91 6.79
C LYS A 160 -21.38 5.70 5.96
N LEU A 161 -21.14 5.89 4.67
CA LEU A 161 -20.66 4.81 3.80
C LEU A 161 -19.28 4.31 4.22
N VAL A 162 -18.37 5.18 4.66
CA VAL A 162 -17.08 4.73 5.24
C VAL A 162 -17.31 3.80 6.43
N ALA A 163 -18.21 4.15 7.36
CA ALA A 163 -18.52 3.30 8.50
C ALA A 163 -19.19 1.97 8.08
N GLU A 164 -20.08 1.99 7.09
CA GLU A 164 -20.74 0.79 6.56
C GLU A 164 -19.75 -0.17 5.90
N TYR A 165 -18.95 0.30 4.94
CA TYR A 165 -17.92 -0.54 4.32
C TYR A 165 -16.85 -0.99 5.32
N SER A 166 -16.53 -0.16 6.31
CA SER A 166 -15.61 -0.57 7.38
C SER A 166 -16.16 -1.73 8.23
N LYS A 167 -17.49 -1.85 8.37
CA LYS A 167 -18.12 -3.03 8.99
C LYS A 167 -18.04 -4.24 8.08
N THR A 168 -18.37 -4.09 6.79
CA THR A 168 -18.29 -5.17 5.80
C THR A 168 -16.87 -5.72 5.68
N LEU A 169 -15.86 -4.85 5.71
CA LEU A 169 -14.44 -5.21 5.70
C LEU A 169 -13.95 -5.75 7.05
N GLY A 170 -14.78 -5.79 8.09
CA GLY A 170 -14.39 -6.30 9.41
C GLY A 170 -13.44 -5.39 10.19
N PHE A 171 -13.31 -4.11 9.84
CA PHE A 171 -12.59 -3.12 10.66
C PHE A 171 -13.37 -2.76 11.92
N LEU A 172 -14.70 -2.76 11.79
CA LEU A 172 -15.65 -2.49 12.85
C LEU A 172 -16.60 -3.68 12.97
N THR A 173 -16.91 -4.07 14.19
CA THR A 173 -17.96 -5.07 14.49
C THR A 173 -19.35 -4.43 14.49
N GLY A 174 -19.42 -3.11 14.64
CA GLY A 174 -20.65 -2.36 14.86
C GLY A 174 -21.06 -2.27 16.33
N LEU A 175 -20.26 -2.82 17.24
CA LEU A 175 -20.46 -2.76 18.69
C LEU A 175 -19.47 -1.79 19.37
N GLU A 176 -18.58 -1.17 18.60
CA GLU A 176 -17.62 -0.20 19.10
C GLU A 176 -18.31 1.05 19.68
N SER A 177 -17.60 1.75 20.57
CA SER A 177 -18.01 3.04 21.07
C SER A 177 -18.10 4.07 19.92
N GLU A 178 -18.97 5.07 20.06
CA GLU A 178 -19.04 6.18 19.10
C GLU A 178 -17.68 6.90 18.92
N PRO A 179 -16.89 7.17 19.98
CA PRO A 179 -15.52 7.68 19.84
C PRO A 179 -14.60 6.81 18.96
N MET A 180 -14.64 5.49 19.12
CA MET A 180 -13.83 4.58 18.30
C MET A 180 -14.27 4.64 16.84
N VAL A 181 -15.58 4.54 16.57
CA VAL A 181 -16.11 4.64 15.19
C VAL A 181 -15.70 5.94 14.54
N ASN A 182 -15.81 7.07 15.27
CA ASN A 182 -15.40 8.37 14.75
C ASN A 182 -13.90 8.43 14.45
N ALA A 183 -13.05 7.93 15.36
CA ALA A 183 -11.61 7.90 15.16
C ALA A 183 -11.18 7.02 13.97
N HIS A 184 -11.85 5.89 13.77
CA HIS A 184 -11.63 5.02 12.61
C HIS A 184 -12.05 5.73 11.32
N VAL A 185 -13.27 6.28 11.27
CA VAL A 185 -13.79 6.99 10.11
C VAL A 185 -12.89 8.20 9.77
N ASP A 186 -12.48 8.99 10.76
CA ASP A 186 -11.56 10.13 10.55
C ASP A 186 -10.22 9.70 9.95
N SER A 187 -9.69 8.56 10.39
CA SER A 187 -8.45 8.01 9.85
C SER A 187 -8.61 7.58 8.39
N ILE A 188 -9.73 6.94 8.04
CA ILE A 188 -10.01 6.58 6.65
C ILE A 188 -10.22 7.84 5.79
N LEU A 189 -11.00 8.83 6.26
CA LEU A 189 -11.19 10.11 5.58
C LEU A 189 -9.89 10.85 5.29
N ALA A 190 -8.94 10.81 6.24
CA ALA A 190 -7.61 11.37 6.06
C ALA A 190 -6.85 10.63 4.95
N LEU A 191 -6.96 9.30 4.87
CA LEU A 191 -6.32 8.52 3.80
C LEU A 191 -6.89 8.85 2.42
N GLY A 192 -8.18 9.19 2.30
CA GLY A 192 -8.80 9.60 1.04
C GLY A 192 -8.56 11.06 0.64
N GLU A 193 -8.02 11.91 1.52
CA GLU A 193 -7.79 13.35 1.25
C GLU A 193 -6.97 13.60 -0.02
N PRO A 194 -5.83 12.91 -0.29
CA PRO A 194 -5.05 13.19 -1.50
C PRO A 194 -5.84 13.00 -2.80
N PHE A 195 -6.88 12.17 -2.79
CA PHE A 195 -7.70 11.87 -3.96
C PHE A 195 -8.96 12.75 -4.06
N SER A 196 -9.26 13.55 -3.04
CA SER A 196 -10.51 14.28 -2.90
C SER A 196 -10.50 15.62 -3.64
N PRO A 197 -11.42 15.85 -4.60
CA PRO A 197 -11.56 17.16 -5.23
C PRO A 197 -11.95 18.25 -4.23
N ALA A 198 -12.75 17.89 -3.22
CA ALA A 198 -13.25 18.82 -2.22
C ALA A 198 -12.15 19.35 -1.29
N ASP A 199 -11.15 18.52 -0.98
CA ASP A 199 -10.03 18.95 -0.12
C ASP A 199 -8.98 19.72 -0.93
N ASN A 200 -8.77 19.31 -2.17
CA ASN A 200 -7.65 19.81 -2.97
C ASN A 200 -8.05 20.96 -3.90
N ASN A 201 -9.34 21.34 -3.94
CA ASN A 201 -9.91 22.34 -4.85
C ASN A 201 -9.52 22.06 -6.32
N GLY A 202 -9.48 20.79 -6.71
CA GLY A 202 -9.07 20.33 -8.04
C GLY A 202 -7.59 20.52 -8.38
N LYS A 203 -6.74 20.87 -7.40
CA LYS A 203 -5.30 20.98 -7.57
C LYS A 203 -4.59 19.66 -7.29
N GLU A 204 -3.37 19.56 -7.77
CA GLU A 204 -2.45 18.49 -7.39
C GLU A 204 -2.14 18.54 -5.90
N TYR A 205 -1.93 17.37 -5.29
CA TYR A 205 -1.66 17.24 -3.86
C TYR A 205 -0.17 17.43 -3.58
N ASP A 206 0.17 18.37 -2.72
CA ASP A 206 1.55 18.63 -2.30
C ASP A 206 1.91 17.80 -1.07
N PHE A 207 2.72 16.76 -1.27
CA PHE A 207 3.12 15.86 -0.19
C PHE A 207 4.17 16.46 0.77
N ARG A 208 4.74 17.64 0.50
CA ARG A 208 5.67 18.34 1.41
C ARG A 208 4.99 18.79 2.70
N SER A 209 3.70 19.09 2.59
CA SER A 209 2.89 19.63 3.70
C SER A 209 1.82 18.65 4.18
N GLN A 210 1.86 17.39 3.73
CA GLN A 210 0.85 16.40 4.09
C GLN A 210 0.83 16.14 5.60
N THR A 211 -0.38 15.98 6.14
CA THR A 211 -0.61 15.62 7.56
C THR A 211 -1.39 14.32 7.72
N VAL A 212 -1.65 13.60 6.62
CA VAL A 212 -2.42 12.35 6.60
C VAL A 212 -1.86 11.35 7.60
N THR A 213 -0.55 11.08 7.52
CA THR A 213 0.09 10.08 8.39
C THR A 213 0.00 10.46 9.86
N ASP A 214 0.13 11.74 10.19
CA ASP A 214 0.08 12.23 11.57
C ASP A 214 -1.34 12.19 12.14
N ARG A 215 -2.35 12.51 11.32
CA ARG A 215 -3.77 12.39 11.73
C ARG A 215 -4.16 10.93 11.96
N VAL A 216 -3.72 10.00 11.12
CA VAL A 216 -3.94 8.56 11.35
C VAL A 216 -3.24 8.10 12.64
N ARG A 217 -2.00 8.53 12.87
CA ARG A 217 -1.26 8.24 14.12
C ARG A 217 -1.95 8.82 15.36
N GLY A 218 -2.55 10.01 15.26
CA GLY A 218 -3.27 10.63 16.37
C GLY A 218 -4.41 9.76 16.90
N ASN A 219 -5.05 8.98 16.03
CA ASN A 219 -6.16 8.08 16.38
C ASN A 219 -5.70 6.68 16.80
N ILE A 220 -4.43 6.32 16.58
CA ILE A 220 -3.96 4.93 16.75
C ILE A 220 -4.12 4.41 18.18
N ASN A 221 -3.86 5.24 19.19
CA ASN A 221 -3.95 4.83 20.59
C ASN A 221 -5.39 4.52 20.98
N LEU A 222 -6.34 5.36 20.56
CA LEU A 222 -7.76 5.15 20.80
C LEU A 222 -8.24 3.88 20.10
N MET A 223 -7.90 3.73 18.81
CA MET A 223 -8.26 2.53 18.03
C MET A 223 -7.66 1.25 18.62
N LEU A 224 -6.41 1.26 19.08
CA LEU A 224 -5.76 0.09 19.69
C LEU A 224 -6.37 -0.28 21.04
N ASN A 225 -6.85 0.70 21.81
CA ASN A 225 -7.44 0.46 23.12
C ASN A 225 -8.90 -0.01 23.04
N GLU A 226 -9.65 0.48 22.05
CA GLU A 226 -11.10 0.27 21.97
C GLU A 226 -11.56 -0.67 20.84
N ARG A 227 -10.66 -1.11 19.94
CA ARG A 227 -11.04 -2.09 18.90
C ARG A 227 -11.47 -3.42 19.51
N LEU A 228 -12.59 -3.94 19.00
CA LEU A 228 -13.15 -5.22 19.44
C LEU A 228 -12.71 -6.40 18.58
N THR A 229 -12.23 -6.14 17.37
CA THR A 229 -11.77 -7.15 16.41
C THR A 229 -10.40 -6.80 15.85
N PRO A 230 -9.58 -7.78 15.45
CA PRO A 230 -8.46 -7.50 14.59
C PRO A 230 -8.90 -7.19 13.15
N PRO A 231 -8.30 -6.18 12.49
CA PRO A 231 -8.40 -6.03 11.05
C PRO A 231 -8.06 -7.35 10.34
N PRO A 232 -8.69 -7.61 9.19
CA PRO A 232 -8.27 -8.69 8.30
C PRO A 232 -6.78 -8.59 7.96
N GLU A 233 -6.16 -9.73 7.68
CA GLU A 233 -4.73 -9.80 7.38
C GLU A 233 -4.41 -8.99 6.11
N GLU A 234 -5.28 -9.10 5.11
CA GLU A 234 -5.21 -8.46 3.80
C GLU A 234 -5.13 -6.93 3.90
N THR A 235 -5.78 -6.36 4.92
CA THR A 235 -5.84 -4.91 5.15
C THR A 235 -4.50 -4.33 5.55
N TYR A 236 -3.73 -5.05 6.37
CA TYR A 236 -2.43 -4.57 6.82
C TYR A 236 -1.49 -4.32 5.64
N SER A 237 -1.50 -5.23 4.66
CA SER A 237 -0.70 -5.11 3.44
C SER A 237 -1.13 -3.92 2.58
N LEU A 238 -2.44 -3.76 2.34
CA LEU A 238 -2.97 -2.64 1.55
C LEU A 238 -2.68 -1.28 2.19
N HIS A 239 -3.01 -1.11 3.48
CA HIS A 239 -2.77 0.13 4.20
C HIS A 239 -1.28 0.47 4.27
N ARG A 240 -0.43 -0.54 4.49
CA ARG A 240 1.02 -0.36 4.51
C ARG A 240 1.55 0.10 3.16
N LYS A 241 1.07 -0.47 2.05
CA LYS A 241 1.49 -0.04 0.70
C LYS A 241 1.06 1.39 0.41
N LEU A 242 -0.22 1.72 0.61
CA LEU A 242 -0.74 3.07 0.34
C LEU A 242 -0.04 4.13 1.22
N SER A 243 0.12 3.85 2.52
CA SER A 243 0.87 4.72 3.42
C SER A 243 2.34 4.84 3.01
N GLY A 244 2.93 3.74 2.56
CA GLY A 244 4.29 3.72 2.02
C GLY A 244 4.41 4.66 0.82
N ALA A 245 3.47 4.61 -0.12
CA ALA A 245 3.44 5.49 -1.28
C ALA A 245 3.36 6.96 -0.84
N TYR A 246 2.52 7.30 0.14
CA TYR A 246 2.46 8.68 0.69
C TYR A 246 3.78 9.12 1.29
N LEU A 247 4.44 8.24 2.06
CA LEU A 247 5.74 8.52 2.66
C LEU A 247 6.84 8.68 1.59
N LEU A 248 6.77 7.92 0.50
CA LEU A 248 7.67 8.11 -0.64
C LEU A 248 7.43 9.46 -1.30
N CYS A 249 6.19 9.80 -1.61
CA CYS A 249 5.84 11.10 -2.21
C CYS A 249 6.33 12.26 -1.32
N ALA A 250 6.14 12.15 0.00
CA ALA A 250 6.64 13.12 0.96
C ALA A 250 8.17 13.19 0.98
N ARG A 251 8.86 12.05 0.98
CA ARG A 251 10.33 11.98 0.93
C ARG A 251 10.89 12.60 -0.35
N LEU A 252 10.18 12.45 -1.46
CA LEU A 252 10.52 13.06 -2.75
C LEU A 252 10.11 14.54 -2.84
N ASN A 253 9.46 15.09 -1.80
CA ASN A 253 8.89 16.43 -1.80
C ASN A 253 8.00 16.67 -3.03
N ALA A 254 7.20 15.66 -3.38
CA ALA A 254 6.50 15.62 -4.66
C ALA A 254 5.13 16.30 -4.62
N THR A 255 4.78 16.91 -5.75
CA THR A 255 3.40 17.30 -6.05
C THR A 255 2.81 16.28 -7.03
N VAL A 256 1.65 15.71 -6.70
CA VAL A 256 1.08 14.58 -7.45
C VAL A 256 -0.38 14.85 -7.83
N PRO A 257 -0.81 14.59 -9.07
CA PRO A 257 -2.20 14.73 -9.50
C PRO A 257 -3.08 13.56 -9.00
N CYS A 258 -3.09 13.31 -7.69
CA CYS A 258 -3.72 12.16 -7.04
C CYS A 258 -5.20 11.99 -7.42
N GLN A 259 -5.98 13.08 -7.44
CA GLN A 259 -7.39 13.03 -7.87
C GLN A 259 -7.53 12.45 -9.29
N LYS A 260 -6.74 12.95 -10.24
CA LYS A 260 -6.78 12.50 -11.64
C LYS A 260 -6.41 11.02 -11.76
N ILE A 261 -5.34 10.59 -11.07
CA ILE A 261 -4.92 9.19 -11.04
C ILE A 261 -6.04 8.31 -10.47
N PHE A 262 -6.68 8.74 -9.39
CA PHE A 262 -7.79 8.01 -8.77
C PHE A 262 -8.96 7.86 -9.73
N GLU A 263 -9.34 8.93 -10.43
CA GLU A 263 -10.42 8.91 -11.43
C GLU A 263 -10.09 7.98 -12.61
N GLU A 264 -8.85 7.98 -13.11
CA GLU A 264 -8.41 7.16 -14.25
C GLU A 264 -8.26 5.66 -13.89
N VAL A 265 -7.81 5.36 -12.68
CA VAL A 265 -7.55 3.99 -12.25
C VAL A 265 -8.78 3.34 -11.64
N ILE A 266 -9.44 4.04 -10.70
CA ILE A 266 -10.51 3.49 -9.86
C ILE A 266 -11.88 4.06 -10.25
N GLY A 267 -11.96 5.35 -10.50
CA GLY A 267 -13.22 6.06 -10.73
C GLY A 267 -13.97 6.40 -9.44
N LEU A 268 -14.76 7.49 -9.47
CA LEU A 268 -15.51 7.98 -8.30
C LEU A 268 -16.89 7.34 -8.11
N LYS A 269 -17.39 6.63 -9.13
CA LYS A 269 -18.68 5.93 -9.07
C LYS A 269 -18.49 4.57 -8.38
N TYR A 270 -19.47 4.21 -7.57
CA TYR A 270 -19.54 2.87 -6.99
C TYR A 270 -19.89 1.86 -8.08
N ASP A 271 -19.27 0.69 -8.01
CA ASP A 271 -19.58 -0.47 -8.86
C ASP A 271 -20.76 -1.26 -8.29
#